data_AF-A0A2K2UCU4-F1
#
_entry.id   AF-A0A2K2UCU4-F1
#
_cell.length_a   1.000
_cell.length_b   1.000
_cell.length_c   1.000
_cell.angle_alpha   90.00
_cell.angle_beta   90.00
_cell.angle_gamma   90.00
#
_symmetry.space_group_name_H-M   'P 1'
#
loop_
_entity.id
_entity.type
_entity.pdbx_description
1 polymer ?
#
loop_
_entity_poly.entity_id
_entity_poly.type
_entity_poly.pdbx_seq_one_letter_code
_entity_poly.pdbx_strand_id
1 'polypeptide(L)'
;MEPKRNRQEPASPTIDGILAHNRTFVERREFERYATDKYPDKKLAIVSCMDTRLTALLLAALGLKNGDAKIIKVAGAEVAHPFGSVMRSLLIAVCELGVEDIMIVAHTNCGAQHMSGKEMVASMERLGVTPERIELARHCGIDFDRWLAGFGDTEEAVRKSVDMVRNHPVMPPHVRVQGFVMDSVTGQLARVAC
;
A
#
# COMPACT_ATOMS: atom_id res chain seq x y z
N MET A 1 -35.23 -21.83 -15.90
CA MET A 1 -34.05 -21.08 -15.40
C MET A 1 -34.57 -20.09 -14.38
N GLU A 2 -34.31 -20.32 -13.09
CA GLU A 2 -34.67 -19.34 -12.05
C GLU A 2 -33.79 -18.09 -12.20
N PRO A 3 -34.35 -16.87 -12.04
CA PRO A 3 -33.57 -15.65 -12.09
C PRO A 3 -32.57 -15.64 -10.94
N LYS A 4 -31.29 -15.39 -11.26
CA LYS A 4 -30.23 -15.18 -10.27
C LYS A 4 -30.70 -14.11 -9.29
N ARG A 5 -30.96 -14.52 -8.05
CA ARG A 5 -31.33 -13.65 -6.93
C ARG A 5 -30.22 -12.60 -6.79
N ASN A 6 -30.49 -11.39 -7.26
CA ASN A 6 -29.59 -10.26 -7.15
C ASN A 6 -29.47 -9.97 -5.64
N ARG A 7 -28.43 -10.49 -4.98
CA ARG A 7 -28.17 -10.16 -3.58
C ARG A 7 -27.79 -8.68 -3.56
N GLN A 8 -28.74 -7.82 -3.22
CA GLN A 8 -28.43 -6.45 -2.84
C GLN A 8 -27.41 -6.53 -1.70
N GLU A 9 -26.23 -5.95 -1.91
CA GLU A 9 -25.24 -5.79 -0.86
C GLU A 9 -25.88 -5.00 0.29
N PRO A 10 -25.59 -5.36 1.55
CA PRO A 10 -26.14 -4.64 2.69
C PRO A 10 -25.73 -3.17 2.64
N ALA A 11 -26.70 -2.27 2.84
CA ALA A 11 -26.45 -0.84 2.89
C ALA A 11 -25.45 -0.50 4.02
N SER A 12 -24.51 0.41 3.74
CA SER A 12 -23.47 0.83 4.68
C SER A 12 -23.63 2.33 4.97
N PRO A 13 -24.07 2.72 6.18
CA PRO A 13 -24.26 4.12 6.53
C PRO A 13 -23.00 4.97 6.32
N THR A 14 -21.82 4.39 6.55
CA THR A 14 -20.53 5.04 6.32
C THR A 14 -20.31 5.33 4.84
N ILE A 15 -20.54 4.33 3.97
CA ILE A 15 -20.36 4.50 2.51
C ILE A 15 -21.42 5.46 1.97
N ASP A 16 -22.66 5.37 2.43
CA ASP A 16 -23.74 6.29 2.03
C ASP A 16 -23.40 7.74 2.38
N GLY A 17 -22.82 7.97 3.57
CA GLY A 17 -22.30 9.27 3.97
C GLY A 17 -21.17 9.78 3.06
N ILE A 18 -20.24 8.92 2.67
CA ILE A 18 -19.16 9.25 1.71
C ILE A 18 -19.75 9.63 0.34
N LEU A 19 -20.73 8.87 -0.15
CA LEU A 19 -21.39 9.15 -1.43
C LEU A 19 -22.18 10.46 -1.38
N ALA A 20 -22.81 10.78 -0.24
CA ALA A 20 -23.47 12.07 -0.04
C ALA A 20 -22.49 13.23 -0.08
N HIS A 21 -21.37 13.12 0.64
CA HIS A 21 -20.31 14.12 0.60
C HIS A 21 -19.73 14.29 -0.82
N ASN A 22 -19.49 13.18 -1.54
CA ASN A 22 -18.96 13.21 -2.90
C ASN A 22 -19.87 13.97 -3.88
N ARG A 23 -21.19 13.80 -3.79
CA ARG A 23 -22.15 14.57 -4.61
C ARG A 23 -21.97 16.08 -4.40
N THR A 24 -21.93 16.52 -3.14
CA THR A 24 -21.71 17.94 -2.81
C THR A 24 -20.35 18.45 -3.29
N PHE A 25 -19.29 17.65 -3.15
CA PHE A 25 -17.94 17.98 -3.63
C PHE A 25 -17.91 18.23 -5.14
N VAL A 26 -18.62 17.41 -5.92
CA VAL A 26 -18.73 17.56 -7.38
C VAL A 26 -19.61 18.75 -7.77
N GLU A 27 -20.78 18.91 -7.14
CA GLU A 27 -21.70 20.04 -7.37
C GLU A 27 -21.00 21.39 -7.17
N ARG A 28 -20.13 21.47 -6.16
CA ARG A 28 -19.34 22.67 -5.82
C ARG A 28 -18.06 22.82 -6.64
N ARG A 29 -17.76 21.90 -7.56
CA ARG A 29 -16.54 21.87 -8.37
C ARG A 29 -15.25 21.91 -7.53
N GLU A 30 -15.28 21.38 -6.32
CA GLU A 30 -14.12 21.37 -5.42
C GLU A 30 -12.97 20.50 -5.93
N PHE A 31 -13.20 19.70 -6.98
CA PHE A 31 -12.17 18.89 -7.65
C PHE A 31 -11.18 19.72 -8.46
N GLU A 32 -11.52 20.95 -8.88
CA GLU A 32 -10.67 21.75 -9.78
C GLU A 32 -9.31 22.09 -9.16
N ARG A 33 -9.25 22.29 -7.83
CA ARG A 33 -7.99 22.52 -7.10
C ARG A 33 -7.03 21.33 -7.14
N TYR A 34 -7.49 20.17 -7.57
CA TYR A 34 -6.70 18.94 -7.70
C TYR A 34 -6.41 18.58 -9.16
N ALA A 35 -6.72 19.44 -10.13
CA ALA A 35 -6.48 19.15 -11.54
C ALA A 35 -4.98 18.89 -11.81
N THR A 36 -4.70 17.75 -12.44
CA THR A 36 -3.37 17.27 -12.87
C THR A 36 -3.56 16.19 -13.94
N ASP A 37 -2.48 15.66 -14.51
CA ASP A 37 -2.55 14.55 -15.46
C ASP A 37 -2.04 13.22 -14.86
N LYS A 38 -1.90 12.20 -15.72
CA LYS A 38 -1.52 10.85 -15.28
C LYS A 38 -0.01 10.67 -15.08
N TYR A 39 0.84 11.63 -15.41
CA TYR A 39 2.29 11.55 -15.28
C TYR A 39 2.75 12.27 -14.00
N PRO A 40 3.67 11.68 -13.21
CA PRO A 40 4.17 12.31 -12.00
C PRO A 40 5.16 13.44 -12.34
N ASP A 41 4.85 14.69 -11.96
CA ASP A 41 5.68 15.88 -12.27
C ASP A 41 7.13 15.74 -11.80
N LYS A 42 7.34 15.06 -10.65
CA LYS A 42 8.68 14.84 -10.08
C LYS A 42 9.32 13.52 -10.51
N LYS A 43 8.71 12.79 -11.46
CA LYS A 43 9.15 11.46 -11.90
C LYS A 43 9.37 10.47 -10.72
N LEU A 44 8.52 10.59 -9.70
CA LEU A 44 8.67 9.93 -8.42
C LEU A 44 7.58 8.87 -8.20
N ALA A 45 7.95 7.70 -7.69
CA ALA A 45 7.04 6.76 -7.03
C ALA A 45 7.42 6.56 -5.56
N ILE A 46 6.41 6.43 -4.70
CA ILE A 46 6.56 6.17 -3.27
C ILE A 46 5.77 4.92 -2.92
N VAL A 47 6.44 3.91 -2.37
CA VAL A 47 5.79 2.81 -1.67
C VAL A 47 5.77 3.16 -0.19
N SER A 48 4.60 3.20 0.42
CA SER A 48 4.46 3.51 1.84
C SER A 48 3.41 2.64 2.51
N CYS A 49 3.28 2.77 3.83
CA CYS A 49 2.31 1.99 4.59
C CYS A 49 0.88 2.49 4.32
N MET A 50 -0.08 1.58 4.41
CA MET A 50 -1.52 1.88 4.43
C MET A 50 -2.02 2.49 5.76
N ASP A 51 -1.12 2.78 6.70
CA ASP A 51 -1.42 3.41 7.98
C ASP A 51 -2.16 4.75 7.78
N THR A 52 -3.27 4.91 8.50
CA THR A 52 -4.17 6.06 8.36
C THR A 52 -3.50 7.38 8.71
N ARG A 53 -2.49 7.38 9.59
CA ARG A 53 -1.71 8.57 9.96
C ARG A 53 -0.92 9.11 8.77
N LEU A 54 -0.50 8.24 7.85
CA LEU A 54 0.36 8.58 6.71
C LEU A 54 -0.41 9.00 5.45
N THR A 55 -1.74 9.10 5.48
CA THR A 55 -2.51 9.53 4.30
C THR A 55 -2.19 10.97 3.92
N ALA A 56 -2.35 11.91 4.86
CA ALA A 56 -2.04 13.32 4.64
C ALA A 56 -0.61 13.68 5.07
N LEU A 57 -0.15 13.11 6.19
CA LEU A 57 1.17 13.43 6.77
C LEU A 57 2.31 13.17 5.79
N LEU A 58 2.28 12.06 5.04
CA LEU A 58 3.32 11.70 4.08
C LEU A 58 3.53 12.79 3.01
N LEU A 59 2.44 13.28 2.41
CA LEU A 59 2.52 14.30 1.37
C LEU A 59 2.98 15.64 1.97
N ALA A 60 2.41 16.02 3.11
CA ALA A 60 2.75 17.27 3.79
C ALA A 60 4.24 17.30 4.21
N ALA A 61 4.74 16.23 4.82
CA ALA A 61 6.12 16.15 5.30
C ALA A 61 7.16 16.13 4.16
N LEU A 62 6.80 15.58 3.00
CA LEU A 62 7.67 15.55 1.81
C LEU A 62 7.51 16.79 0.92
N GLY A 63 6.60 17.72 1.25
CA GLY A 63 6.31 18.88 0.43
C GLY A 63 5.72 18.53 -0.94
N LEU A 64 4.94 17.45 -1.03
CA LEU A 64 4.31 16.96 -2.25
C LEU A 64 2.88 17.46 -2.38
N LYS A 65 2.48 17.77 -3.61
CA LYS A 65 1.09 18.10 -3.99
C LYS A 65 0.51 17.04 -4.93
N ASN A 66 -0.79 17.18 -5.25
CA ASN A 66 -1.44 16.31 -6.21
C ASN A 66 -0.73 16.39 -7.58
N GLY A 67 -0.45 15.23 -8.18
CA GLY A 67 0.30 15.14 -9.45
C GLY A 67 1.80 14.93 -9.31
N ASP A 68 2.42 15.20 -8.15
CA ASP A 68 3.88 15.14 -8.04
C ASP A 68 4.46 13.72 -8.12
N ALA A 69 3.74 12.72 -7.59
CA ALA A 69 4.25 11.37 -7.39
C ALA A 69 3.17 10.29 -7.51
N LYS A 70 3.60 9.07 -7.85
CA LYS A 70 2.77 7.86 -7.73
C LYS A 70 2.88 7.30 -6.32
N ILE A 71 1.75 7.19 -5.62
CA ILE A 71 1.73 6.69 -4.24
C ILE A 71 1.11 5.29 -4.22
N ILE A 72 1.91 4.30 -3.80
CA ILE A 72 1.48 2.92 -3.61
C ILE A 72 1.45 2.67 -2.10
N LYS A 73 0.28 2.36 -1.55
CA LYS A 73 0.12 2.04 -0.13
C LYS A 73 -0.17 0.57 0.08
N VAL A 74 0.65 -0.10 0.90
CA VAL A 74 0.55 -1.53 1.25
C VAL A 74 0.89 -1.70 2.72
N ALA A 75 0.42 -2.77 3.37
CA ALA A 75 0.82 -3.08 4.75
C ALA A 75 2.35 -3.13 4.88
N GLY A 76 2.90 -2.47 5.91
CA GLY A 76 4.35 -2.45 6.17
C GLY A 76 5.22 -1.66 5.18
N ALA A 77 4.64 -1.06 4.13
CA ALA A 77 5.41 -0.54 2.97
C ALA A 77 6.28 -1.61 2.28
N GLU A 78 5.92 -2.89 2.43
CA GLU A 78 6.74 -4.00 1.98
C GLU A 78 6.53 -4.35 0.52
N VAL A 79 7.63 -4.57 -0.19
CA VAL A 79 7.63 -5.25 -1.49
C VAL A 79 7.81 -6.74 -1.23
N ALA A 80 6.73 -7.43 -0.89
CA ALA A 80 6.80 -8.80 -0.38
C ALA A 80 7.13 -9.87 -1.45
N HIS A 81 6.92 -9.57 -2.74
CA HIS A 81 7.14 -10.52 -3.82
C HIS A 81 7.66 -9.83 -5.09
N PRO A 82 8.69 -10.37 -5.75
CA PRO A 82 9.29 -9.73 -6.94
C PRO A 82 8.31 -9.60 -8.09
N PHE A 83 7.35 -10.51 -8.22
CA PHE A 83 6.26 -10.41 -9.22
C PHE A 83 4.90 -10.05 -8.60
N GLY A 84 4.90 -9.45 -7.41
CA GLY A 84 3.70 -9.03 -6.70
C GLY A 84 3.06 -7.76 -7.28
N SER A 85 1.89 -7.39 -6.75
CA SER A 85 1.15 -6.19 -7.18
C SER A 85 1.94 -4.89 -6.99
N VAL A 86 2.72 -4.78 -5.91
CA VAL A 86 3.58 -3.61 -5.64
C VAL A 86 4.65 -3.48 -6.73
N MET A 87 5.42 -4.54 -7.02
CA MET A 87 6.43 -4.50 -8.08
C MET A 87 5.81 -4.24 -9.46
N ARG A 88 4.69 -4.90 -9.77
CA ARG A 88 3.95 -4.66 -11.01
C ARG A 88 3.59 -3.17 -11.17
N SER A 89 3.16 -2.54 -10.08
CA SER A 89 2.78 -1.12 -10.08
C SER A 89 3.98 -0.21 -10.26
N LEU A 90 5.13 -0.54 -9.65
CA LEU A 90 6.40 0.18 -9.86
C LEU A 90 6.88 0.06 -11.31
N LEU A 91 6.86 -1.14 -11.90
CA LEU A 91 7.27 -1.34 -13.29
C LEU A 91 6.39 -0.56 -14.27
N ILE A 92 5.06 -0.52 -14.04
CA ILE A 92 4.16 0.33 -14.83
C ILE A 92 4.50 1.81 -14.64
N ALA A 93 4.77 2.24 -13.40
CA ALA A 93 5.12 3.62 -13.12
C ALA A 93 6.41 4.06 -13.84
N VAL A 94 7.40 3.18 -13.91
CA VAL A 94 8.65 3.41 -14.63
C VAL A 94 8.42 3.39 -16.14
N CYS A 95 7.92 2.27 -16.68
CA CYS A 95 7.89 2.05 -18.13
C CYS A 95 6.84 2.91 -18.85
N GLU A 96 5.67 3.12 -18.24
CA GLU A 96 4.54 3.80 -18.90
C GLU A 96 4.34 5.24 -18.42
N LEU A 97 4.81 5.56 -17.21
CA LEU A 97 4.53 6.85 -16.57
C LEU A 97 5.79 7.69 -16.32
N GLY A 98 6.98 7.22 -16.72
CA GLY A 98 8.21 8.01 -16.72
C GLY A 98 8.82 8.24 -15.34
N VAL A 99 8.54 7.37 -14.36
CA VAL A 99 9.20 7.42 -13.05
C VAL A 99 10.68 7.04 -13.16
N GLU A 100 11.55 7.83 -12.51
CA GLU A 100 12.99 7.60 -12.43
C GLU A 100 13.47 7.41 -10.98
N ASP A 101 12.72 7.91 -10.00
CA ASP A 101 13.04 7.81 -8.58
C ASP A 101 11.96 7.01 -7.82
N ILE A 102 12.40 6.07 -7.00
CA ILE A 102 11.54 5.25 -6.13
C ILE A 102 11.98 5.44 -4.68
N MET A 103 11.02 5.80 -3.84
CA MET A 103 11.18 5.84 -2.37
C MET A 103 10.38 4.71 -1.73
N ILE A 104 11.03 3.90 -0.90
CA ILE A 104 10.37 2.99 0.03
C ILE A 104 10.31 3.69 1.40
N VAL A 105 9.12 4.04 1.86
CA VAL A 105 8.90 4.85 3.06
C VAL A 105 8.05 4.07 4.07
N ALA A 106 8.73 3.33 4.94
CA ALA A 106 8.12 2.73 6.12
C ALA A 106 7.92 3.77 7.23
N HIS A 107 7.40 3.35 8.38
CA HIS A 107 7.24 4.24 9.52
C HIS A 107 7.44 3.56 10.88
N THR A 108 7.71 4.38 11.90
CA THR A 108 7.76 3.95 13.30
C THR A 108 6.41 3.43 13.79
N ASN A 109 6.40 2.51 14.75
CA ASN A 109 5.17 2.00 15.39
C ASN A 109 4.15 1.47 14.37
N CYS A 110 4.63 0.63 13.44
CA CYS A 110 3.78 -0.01 12.45
C CYS A 110 3.08 -1.24 13.04
N GLY A 111 1.76 -1.28 13.00
CA GLY A 111 1.01 -2.44 13.50
C GLY A 111 1.33 -3.75 12.77
N ALA A 112 1.75 -3.66 11.50
CA ALA A 112 2.14 -4.83 10.71
C ALA A 112 3.47 -5.44 11.16
N GLN A 113 4.28 -4.72 11.94
CA GLN A 113 5.61 -5.16 12.38
C GLN A 113 5.57 -6.45 13.22
N HIS A 114 4.52 -6.60 14.04
CA HIS A 114 4.38 -7.69 15.02
C HIS A 114 3.21 -8.62 14.72
N MET A 115 2.76 -8.66 13.47
CA MET A 115 1.67 -9.56 13.09
C MET A 115 2.05 -11.03 13.24
N SER A 116 1.07 -11.84 13.63
CA SER A 116 1.19 -13.29 13.74
C SER A 116 0.11 -13.95 12.87
N GLY A 117 0.52 -14.88 12.00
CA GLY A 117 -0.42 -15.66 11.20
C GLY A 117 -1.40 -16.44 12.08
N LYS A 118 -0.92 -17.08 13.14
CA LYS A 118 -1.77 -17.74 14.14
C LYS A 118 -2.83 -16.83 14.75
N GLU A 119 -2.45 -15.64 15.21
CA GLU A 119 -3.40 -14.69 15.82
C GLU A 119 -4.40 -14.18 14.79
N MET A 120 -3.95 -13.97 13.55
CA MET A 120 -4.81 -13.53 12.46
C MET A 120 -5.83 -14.62 12.08
N VAL A 121 -5.41 -15.88 11.98
CA VAL A 121 -6.31 -17.03 11.76
C VAL A 121 -7.33 -17.12 12.89
N ALA A 122 -6.89 -17.06 14.15
CA ALA A 122 -7.81 -17.05 15.29
C ALA A 122 -8.80 -15.87 15.23
N SER A 123 -8.37 -14.72 14.72
CA SER A 123 -9.27 -13.58 14.49
C SER A 123 -10.25 -13.84 13.35
N MET A 124 -9.83 -14.45 12.24
CA MET A 124 -10.72 -14.84 11.15
C MET A 124 -11.80 -15.81 11.63
N GLU A 125 -11.43 -16.80 12.45
CA GLU A 125 -12.37 -17.75 13.06
C GLU A 125 -13.38 -17.06 13.96
N ARG A 126 -12.92 -16.17 14.86
CA ARG A 126 -13.81 -15.35 15.71
C ARG A 126 -14.78 -14.48 14.90
N LEU A 127 -14.36 -14.03 13.72
CA LEU A 127 -15.16 -13.23 12.79
C LEU A 127 -16.05 -14.09 11.87
N GLY A 128 -16.09 -15.41 12.07
CA GLY A 128 -17.01 -16.32 11.39
C GLY A 128 -16.46 -16.99 10.13
N VAL A 129 -15.15 -16.93 9.88
CA VAL A 129 -14.53 -17.79 8.86
C VAL A 129 -14.49 -19.21 9.39
N THR A 130 -15.14 -20.15 8.69
CA THR A 130 -15.20 -21.53 9.18
C THR A 130 -13.84 -22.24 9.07
N PRO A 131 -13.54 -23.20 9.96
CA PRO A 131 -12.29 -23.96 9.91
C PRO A 131 -12.05 -24.63 8.54
N GLU A 132 -13.11 -25.11 7.88
CA GLU A 132 -13.00 -25.76 6.56
C GLU A 132 -12.48 -24.79 5.49
N ARG A 133 -12.81 -23.49 5.60
CA ARG A 133 -12.30 -22.47 4.66
C ARG A 133 -10.84 -22.13 4.93
N ILE A 134 -10.42 -22.12 6.20
CA ILE A 134 -9.01 -21.95 6.57
C ILE A 134 -8.20 -23.14 6.05
N GLU A 135 -8.68 -24.36 6.25
CA GLU A 135 -7.98 -25.57 5.81
C GLU A 135 -7.91 -25.66 4.28
N LEU A 136 -8.99 -25.31 3.57
CA LEU A 136 -8.97 -25.22 2.11
C LEU A 136 -7.87 -24.27 1.60
N ALA A 137 -7.71 -23.10 2.24
CA ALA A 137 -6.66 -22.16 1.86
C ALA A 137 -5.25 -22.75 2.09
N ARG A 138 -5.04 -23.48 3.19
CA ARG A 138 -3.79 -24.20 3.44
C ARG A 138 -3.51 -25.26 2.38
N HIS A 139 -4.53 -26.03 1.97
CA HIS A 139 -4.42 -27.00 0.88
C HIS A 139 -4.08 -26.36 -0.47
N CYS A 140 -4.48 -25.12 -0.70
CA CYS A 140 -4.08 -24.33 -1.87
C CYS A 140 -2.64 -23.79 -1.79
N GLY A 141 -1.87 -24.17 -0.77
CA GLY A 141 -0.46 -23.78 -0.59
C GLY A 141 -0.25 -22.48 0.19
N ILE A 142 -1.28 -21.94 0.84
CA ILE A 142 -1.13 -20.76 1.68
C ILE A 142 -0.60 -21.15 3.05
N ASP A 143 0.66 -20.78 3.30
CA ASP A 143 1.23 -20.77 4.64
C ASP A 143 0.88 -19.45 5.33
N PHE A 144 -0.15 -19.45 6.17
CA PHE A 144 -0.57 -18.25 6.91
C PHE A 144 0.48 -17.72 7.88
N ASP A 145 1.31 -18.59 8.46
CA ASP A 145 2.32 -18.16 9.43
C ASP A 145 3.43 -17.37 8.73
N ARG A 146 3.74 -17.71 7.47
CA ARG A 146 4.66 -16.94 6.64
C ARG A 146 4.00 -15.76 5.94
N TRP A 147 2.80 -15.96 5.37
CA TRP A 147 2.14 -14.96 4.54
C TRP A 147 1.60 -13.77 5.35
N LEU A 148 1.20 -14.01 6.60
CA LEU A 148 0.68 -12.99 7.52
C LEU A 148 1.64 -12.69 8.66
N ALA A 149 2.89 -13.17 8.59
CA ALA A 149 3.94 -12.77 9.52
C ALA A 149 4.20 -11.27 9.42
N GLY A 150 4.46 -10.66 10.57
CA GLY A 150 5.07 -9.35 10.60
C GLY A 150 6.51 -9.37 10.11
N PHE A 151 7.00 -8.21 9.71
CA PHE A 151 8.33 -8.04 9.12
C PHE A 151 9.47 -7.91 10.14
N GLY A 152 9.16 -7.78 11.44
CA GLY A 152 10.17 -7.73 12.49
C GLY A 152 10.87 -6.37 12.58
N ASP A 153 12.06 -6.23 12.02
CA ASP A 153 12.81 -4.96 12.05
C ASP A 153 12.45 -4.07 10.86
N THR A 154 12.03 -2.83 11.14
CA THR A 154 11.55 -1.90 10.11
C THR A 154 12.63 -1.49 9.13
N GLU A 155 13.85 -1.19 9.60
CA GLU A 155 14.93 -0.80 8.69
C GLU A 155 15.36 -1.96 7.81
N GLU A 156 15.42 -3.17 8.36
CA GLU A 156 15.73 -4.38 7.61
C GLU A 156 14.67 -4.71 6.57
N ALA A 157 13.39 -4.54 6.89
CA ALA A 157 12.29 -4.68 5.92
C ALA A 157 12.41 -3.66 4.78
N VAL A 158 12.81 -2.42 5.09
CA VAL A 158 13.11 -1.38 4.08
C VAL A 158 14.30 -1.78 3.22
N ARG A 159 15.42 -2.26 3.82
CA ARG A 159 16.60 -2.72 3.07
C ARG A 159 16.23 -3.83 2.09
N LYS A 160 15.50 -4.85 2.54
CA LYS A 160 15.03 -5.96 1.70
C LYS A 160 14.14 -5.48 0.56
N SER A 161 13.22 -4.55 0.83
CA SER A 161 12.35 -3.98 -0.20
C SER A 161 13.14 -3.16 -1.23
N VAL A 162 14.09 -2.35 -0.78
CA VAL A 162 14.99 -1.59 -1.67
C VAL A 162 15.82 -2.53 -2.53
N ASP A 163 16.43 -3.55 -1.92
CA ASP A 163 17.23 -4.56 -2.63
C ASP A 163 16.39 -5.29 -3.70
N MET A 164 15.18 -5.74 -3.34
CA MET A 164 14.28 -6.43 -4.26
C MET A 164 13.91 -5.58 -5.48
N VAL A 165 13.63 -4.28 -5.28
CA VAL A 165 13.28 -3.37 -6.39
C VAL A 165 14.51 -3.03 -7.23
N ARG A 166 15.62 -2.69 -6.57
CA ARG A 166 16.87 -2.27 -7.22
C ARG A 166 17.47 -3.39 -8.08
N ASN A 167 17.44 -4.63 -7.57
CA ASN A 167 18.02 -5.79 -8.22
C ASN A 167 16.99 -6.65 -8.98
N HIS A 168 15.79 -6.11 -9.22
CA HIS A 168 14.75 -6.83 -9.96
C HIS A 168 15.21 -7.06 -11.42
N PRO A 169 15.07 -8.27 -11.98
CA PRO A 169 15.65 -8.64 -13.29
C PRO A 169 15.14 -7.82 -14.48
N VAL A 170 13.99 -7.16 -14.35
CA VAL A 170 13.40 -6.32 -15.40
C VAL A 170 13.20 -4.86 -14.97
N MET A 171 13.80 -4.43 -13.86
CA MET A 171 13.82 -3.01 -13.51
C MET A 171 14.87 -2.29 -14.39
N PRO A 172 14.51 -1.20 -15.09
CA PRO A 172 15.47 -0.45 -15.89
C PRO A 172 16.64 0.10 -15.05
N PRO A 173 17.88 0.06 -15.56
CA PRO A 173 19.08 0.33 -14.76
C PRO A 173 19.25 1.80 -14.35
N HIS A 174 18.52 2.73 -14.97
CA HIS A 174 18.57 4.15 -14.64
C HIS A 174 17.71 4.53 -13.43
N VAL A 175 16.84 3.62 -12.95
CA VAL A 175 15.92 3.86 -11.84
C VAL A 175 16.68 3.88 -10.52
N ARG A 176 16.47 4.94 -9.73
CA ARG A 176 17.11 5.13 -8.43
C ARG A 176 16.16 4.70 -7.33
N VAL A 177 16.61 3.79 -6.45
CA VAL A 177 15.79 3.26 -5.34
C VAL A 177 16.45 3.56 -4.01
N GLN A 178 15.72 4.21 -3.11
CA GLN A 178 16.18 4.58 -1.76
C GLN A 178 15.13 4.25 -0.69
N GLY A 179 15.61 3.92 0.51
CA GLY A 179 14.79 3.52 1.64
C GLY A 179 14.78 4.54 2.77
N PHE A 180 13.64 4.69 3.43
CA PHE A 180 13.41 5.65 4.51
C PHE A 180 12.47 5.09 5.58
N VAL A 181 12.63 5.58 6.80
CA VAL A 181 11.67 5.43 7.89
C VAL A 181 11.16 6.81 8.28
N MET A 182 9.85 7.00 8.22
CA MET A 182 9.17 8.21 8.68
C MET A 182 8.71 8.04 10.13
N ASP A 183 8.99 9.04 10.96
CA ASP A 183 8.36 9.14 12.27
C ASP A 183 6.85 9.40 12.10
N SER A 184 6.04 8.47 12.61
CA SER A 184 4.58 8.44 12.39
C SER A 184 3.81 9.57 13.11
N VAL A 185 4.48 10.34 13.96
CA VAL A 185 3.89 11.43 14.75
C VAL A 185 4.27 12.79 14.16
N THR A 186 5.55 12.96 13.84
CA THR A 186 6.14 14.24 13.42
C THR A 186 6.31 14.36 11.91
N GLY A 187 6.38 13.24 11.20
CA GLY A 187 6.72 13.20 9.77
C GLY A 187 8.22 13.31 9.48
N GLN A 188 9.08 13.35 10.51
CA GLN A 188 10.54 13.37 10.31
C GLN A 188 10.98 12.16 9.49
N LEU A 189 11.79 12.40 8.46
CA LEU A 189 12.26 11.35 7.55
C LEU A 189 13.72 10.99 7.86
N ALA A 190 13.97 9.73 8.19
CA ALA A 190 15.31 9.17 8.34
C ALA A 190 15.64 8.26 7.16
N ARG A 191 16.82 8.42 6.57
CA ARG A 191 17.30 7.57 5.48
C ARG A 191 17.87 6.27 6.05
N VAL A 192 17.50 5.15 5.44
CA VAL A 192 18.09 3.85 5.75
C VAL A 192 19.32 3.63 4.86
N ALA A 193 20.41 3.15 5.44
CA ALA A 193 21.58 2.73 4.68
C ALA A 193 21.28 1.41 3.95
N CYS A 194 21.22 1.46 2.61
CA CYS A 194 20.85 0.36 1.71
C CYS A 194 21.72 0.30 0.46
#